data_AF-A0A243WII7-F1
#
_entry.id   AF-A0A243WII7-F1
#
_cell.length_a   1.000
_cell.length_b   1.000
_cell.length_c   1.000
_cell.angle_alpha   90.00
_cell.angle_beta   90.00
_cell.angle_gamma   90.00
#
_symmetry.space_group_name_H-M   'P 1'
#
loop_
_entity.id
_entity.type
_entity.pdbx_description
1 polymer ?
#
loop_
_entity_poly.entity_id
_entity_poly.type
_entity_poly.pdbx_seq_one_letter_code
_entity_poly.pdbx_strand_id
1 'polypeptide(L)'
;MHYEDTLYGPVELPAAITDLLHTAPIQRLRGIRQGGAIVLANPAIHHTRFDHSVGVMLLIGRLGAACANSSQACCMMCRTRLSRT
;
A
#
# COMPACT_ATOMS: atom_id res chain seq x y z
N MET A 1 -3.05 8.66 -11.39
CA MET A 1 -1.71 8.05 -11.57
C MET A 1 -1.96 6.65 -12.07
N HIS A 2 -1.45 6.31 -13.25
CA HIS A 2 -1.57 4.96 -13.77
C HIS A 2 -0.65 4.03 -12.99
N TYR A 3 -1.20 2.98 -12.39
CA TYR A 3 -0.47 1.96 -11.64
C TYR A 3 -0.78 0.57 -12.21
N GLU A 4 0.25 -0.21 -12.49
CA GLU A 4 0.10 -1.59 -12.94
C GLU A 4 0.31 -2.56 -11.78
N ASP A 5 -0.76 -3.26 -11.40
CA ASP A 5 -0.72 -4.31 -10.40
C ASP A 5 -0.72 -5.70 -11.07
N THR A 6 0.06 -6.63 -10.54
CA THR A 6 0.20 -7.98 -11.12
C THR A 6 -1.05 -8.84 -10.98
N LEU A 7 -1.90 -8.59 -9.97
CA LEU A 7 -3.12 -9.34 -9.72
C LEU A 7 -4.35 -8.63 -10.30
N TYR A 8 -4.41 -7.32 -10.16
CA TYR A 8 -5.59 -6.53 -10.51
C TYR A 8 -5.50 -5.80 -11.86
N GLY A 9 -4.33 -5.80 -12.50
CA GLY A 9 -4.09 -5.14 -13.78
C GLY A 9 -3.91 -3.62 -13.66
N PRO A 10 -4.08 -2.87 -14.75
CA PRO A 10 -3.95 -1.42 -14.74
C PRO A 10 -5.06 -0.76 -13.92
N VAL A 11 -4.69 0.18 -13.06
CA VAL A 11 -5.62 0.96 -12.25
C VAL A 11 -5.23 2.44 -12.25
N GLU A 12 -6.24 3.30 -12.36
CA GLU A 12 -6.07 4.74 -12.11
C GLU A 12 -6.26 5.07 -10.64
N LEU A 13 -5.22 5.64 -10.03
CA LEU A 13 -5.24 6.04 -8.63
C LEU A 13 -5.64 7.52 -8.47
N PRO A 14 -6.54 7.84 -7.49
CA PRO A 14 -6.86 9.22 -7.12
C PRO A 14 -5.63 10.00 -6.62
N ALA A 15 -5.68 11.33 -6.73
CA ALA A 15 -4.58 12.20 -6.28
C ALA A 15 -4.23 12.01 -4.80
N ALA A 16 -5.23 11.96 -3.90
CA ALA A 16 -4.99 11.78 -2.46
C ALA A 16 -4.26 10.45 -2.12
N ILE A 17 -4.57 9.38 -2.86
CA ILE A 17 -3.87 8.09 -2.72
C ILE A 17 -2.46 8.20 -3.29
N THR A 18 -2.31 8.85 -4.43
CA THR A 18 -1.01 9.08 -5.07
C THR A 18 -0.06 9.82 -4.12
N ASP A 19 -0.55 10.89 -3.46
CA ASP A 19 0.22 11.66 -2.48
C ASP A 19 0.62 10.80 -1.28
N LEU A 20 -0.30 9.99 -0.76
CA LEU A 20 -0.02 9.05 0.33
C LEU A 20 1.05 8.04 -0.07
N LEU A 21 0.97 7.46 -1.27
CA LEU A 21 1.95 6.50 -1.77
C LEU A 21 3.34 7.13 -1.90
N HIS A 22 3.45 8.42 -2.21
CA HIS A 22 4.73 9.13 -2.29
C HIS A 22 5.36 9.49 -0.93
N THR A 23 4.65 9.31 0.19
CA THR A 23 5.20 9.59 1.51
C THR A 23 6.34 8.64 1.89
N ALA A 24 7.36 9.15 2.60
CA ALA A 24 8.50 8.36 3.04
C ALA A 24 8.12 7.09 3.86
N PRO A 25 7.13 7.12 4.78
CA PRO A 25 6.73 5.93 5.53
C PRO A 25 6.17 4.81 4.65
N ILE A 26 5.46 5.16 3.58
CA ILE A 26 4.91 4.18 2.62
C ILE A 26 6.00 3.67 1.68
N GLN A 27 6.85 4.57 1.16
CA GLN A 27 7.98 4.18 0.31
C GLN A 27 8.96 3.23 1.02
N ARG A 28 9.12 3.36 2.35
CA ARG A 28 9.90 2.41 3.17
C ARG A 28 9.46 0.96 2.99
N LEU A 29 8.17 0.70 2.74
CA LEU A 29 7.63 -0.65 2.61
C LEU A 29 8.16 -1.40 1.38
N ARG A 30 8.70 -0.68 0.38
CA ARG A 30 9.37 -1.30 -0.78
C ARG A 30 10.64 -2.07 -0.39
N GLY A 31 11.26 -1.71 0.73
CA GLY A 31 12.43 -2.43 1.26
C GLY A 31 12.08 -3.69 2.06
N ILE A 32 10.80 -3.92 2.38
CA ILE A 32 10.37 -5.00 3.27
C ILE A 32 9.71 -6.11 2.44
N ARG A 33 10.36 -7.27 2.35
CA ARG A 33 9.80 -8.44 1.66
C ARG A 33 8.58 -8.98 2.42
N GLN A 34 7.50 -9.26 1.70
CA GLN A 34 6.28 -9.79 2.31
C GLN A 34 6.53 -11.19 2.92
N GLY A 35 7.25 -12.05 2.20
CA GLY A 35 7.61 -13.39 2.65
C GLY A 35 8.87 -13.49 3.51
N GLY A 36 9.49 -12.37 3.91
CA GLY A 36 10.72 -12.36 4.68
C GLY A 36 11.88 -13.09 3.99
N ALA A 37 12.49 -14.05 4.67
CA ALA A 37 13.64 -14.81 4.17
C ALA A 37 13.30 -15.83 3.08
N ILE A 38 12.01 -16.08 2.77
CA ILE A 38 11.62 -17.06 1.75
C ILE A 38 12.21 -16.75 0.37
N VAL A 39 12.52 -15.47 0.11
CA VAL A 39 13.18 -15.02 -1.13
C VAL A 39 14.53 -15.70 -1.36
N LEU A 40 15.22 -16.14 -0.29
CA LEU A 40 16.50 -16.84 -0.39
C LEU A 40 16.32 -18.28 -0.91
N ALA A 41 15.17 -18.90 -0.64
CA ALA A 41 14.83 -20.23 -1.14
C ALA A 41 14.14 -20.16 -2.51
N ASN A 42 13.33 -19.13 -2.75
CA ASN A 42 12.63 -18.91 -4.01
C ASN A 42 12.65 -17.42 -4.41
N PRO A 43 13.54 -17.03 -5.33
CA PRO A 43 13.64 -15.65 -5.81
C PRO A 43 12.37 -15.11 -6.49
N ALA A 44 11.48 -15.99 -6.97
CA ALA A 44 10.20 -15.57 -7.56
C ALA A 44 9.27 -14.93 -6.52
N ILE A 45 9.42 -15.24 -5.23
CA ILE A 45 8.61 -14.69 -4.14
C ILE A 45 9.29 -13.40 -3.62
N HIS A 46 9.44 -12.42 -4.50
CA HIS A 46 10.15 -11.18 -4.20
C HIS A 46 9.24 -10.00 -3.82
N HIS A 47 7.92 -10.17 -3.88
CA HIS A 47 6.94 -9.12 -3.58
C HIS A 47 7.13 -8.51 -2.18
N THR A 48 6.80 -7.23 -2.08
CA THR A 48 7.08 -6.38 -0.92
C THR A 48 5.80 -6.08 -0.15
N ARG A 49 5.94 -5.55 1.07
CA ARG A 49 4.81 -5.01 1.84
C ARG A 49 4.14 -3.83 1.14
N PHE A 50 4.87 -3.08 0.32
CA PHE A 50 4.30 -2.02 -0.49
C PHE A 50 3.28 -2.59 -1.48
N ASP A 51 3.67 -3.61 -2.25
CA ASP A 51 2.81 -4.24 -3.26
C ASP A 51 1.55 -4.82 -2.60
N HIS A 52 1.73 -5.48 -1.45
CA HIS A 52 0.61 -6.01 -0.68
C HIS A 52 -0.35 -4.92 -0.19
N SER A 53 0.16 -3.82 0.37
CA SER A 53 -0.69 -2.71 0.84
C SER A 53 -1.48 -2.05 -0.29
N VAL A 54 -0.86 -1.86 -1.46
CA VAL A 54 -1.56 -1.38 -2.66
C VAL A 54 -2.64 -2.37 -3.08
N GLY A 55 -2.33 -3.66 -3.14
CA GLY A 55 -3.31 -4.70 -3.46
C GLY A 55 -4.52 -4.72 -2.52
N VAL A 56 -4.31 -4.56 -1.21
CA VAL A 56 -5.42 -4.47 -0.23
C VAL A 56 -6.28 -3.22 -0.47
N MET A 57 -5.67 -2.07 -0.73
CA MET A 57 -6.40 -0.84 -1.07
C MET A 57 -7.25 -1.03 -2.33
N LEU A 58 -6.72 -1.66 -3.37
CA LEU A 58 -7.44 -1.97 -4.60
C LEU A 58 -8.61 -2.94 -4.35
N LEU A 59 -8.38 -3.97 -3.53
CA LEU A 59 -9.42 -4.92 -3.13
C LEU A 59 -10.58 -4.21 -2.40
N ILE A 60 -10.27 -3.36 -1.42
CA ILE A 60 -11.27 -2.59 -0.68
C ILE A 60 -12.08 -1.68 -1.62
N GLY A 61 -11.42 -1.03 -2.58
CA GLY A 61 -12.08 -0.23 -3.61
C GLY A 61 -13.05 -1.05 -4.46
N ARG A 62 -12.66 -2.26 -4.88
CA ARG A 62 -13.51 -3.18 -5.65
C ARG A 62 -14.69 -3.72 -4.85
N LEU A 63 -14.55 -3.86 -3.53
CA LEU A 63 -15.62 -4.28 -2.63
C LEU A 63 -16.62 -3.15 -2.31
N GLY A 64 -16.51 -1.99 -2.94
CA GLY A 64 -17.44 -0.87 -2.76
C GLY A 64 -17.19 -0.04 -1.49
N ALA A 65 -16.14 -0.36 -0.73
CA ALA A 65 -15.68 0.46 0.40
C ALA A 65 -14.75 1.59 -0.08
N ALA A 66 -15.10 2.22 -1.21
CA ALA A 66 -14.39 3.38 -1.71
C ALA A 66 -14.52 4.50 -0.65
N CYS A 67 -13.39 4.90 -0.08
CA CYS A 67 -13.32 6.02 0.86
C CYS A 67 -13.85 7.27 0.15
N ALA A 68 -15.11 7.63 0.40
CA ALA A 68 -15.75 8.82 -0.16
C ALA A 68 -15.06 10.13 0.25
N ASN A 69 -14.16 10.09 1.25
CA ASN A 69 -13.44 11.24 1.76
C ASN A 69 -11.95 10.91 2.05
N SER A 70 -11.06 11.74 1.52
CA SER A 70 -9.58 11.66 1.63
C SER A 70 -9.06 11.62 3.08
N SER A 71 -9.87 12.01 4.06
CA SER A 71 -9.51 12.06 5.48
C SER A 71 -9.53 10.70 6.19
N GLN A 72 -10.20 9.68 5.63
CA GLN A 72 -10.32 8.36 6.28
C GLN A 72 -9.17 7.41 5.95
N ALA A 73 -8.57 7.51 4.75
CA ALA A 73 -7.36 6.75 4.40
C ALA A 73 -6.18 7.10 5.32
N CYS A 74 -6.08 8.37 5.76
CA CYS A 74 -5.08 8.81 6.73
C CYS A 74 -5.37 8.29 8.15
N CYS A 75 -6.64 8.11 8.53
CA CYS A 75 -7.02 7.77 9.91
C CYS A 75 -6.63 6.35 10.33
N MET A 76 -6.46 5.40 9.41
CA MET A 76 -6.09 4.03 9.73
C MET A 76 -4.57 3.84 9.90
N MET A 77 -3.75 4.65 9.20
CA MET A 77 -2.28 4.55 9.27
C MET A 77 -1.63 5.55 10.24
N CYS A 78 -2.31 6.65 10.59
CA CYS A 78 -1.70 7.79 11.29
C CYS A 78 -2.10 7.94 12.77
N ARG A 79 -2.70 6.91 13.41
CA ARG A 79 -3.08 6.95 14.84
C ARG A 79 -2.08 6.29 15.80
N THR A 80 -0.83 6.04 15.40
CA THR A 80 0.25 5.92 16.39
C THR A 80 0.68 7.31 16.83
N ARG A 81 -0.07 7.83 17.80
CA ARG A 81 0.30 8.96 18.63
C ARG A 81 1.68 8.65 19.24
N LEU A 82 2.75 9.13 18.62
CA LEU A 82 4.06 9.33 19.24
C LEU A 82 3.89 10.45 20.27
N SER A 83 3.20 10.16 21.37
CA SER A 83 3.33 10.93 22.60
C SER A 83 4.70 10.59 23.16
N ARG A 84 5.69 11.40 22.80
CA ARG A 84 6.96 11.50 23.51
C ARG A 84 6.64 11.90 24.95
N THR A 85 6.85 10.97 25.88
CA THR A 85 7.17 11.21 27.28
C THR A 85 8.49 10.49 27.54
#